data_AF-A0A6I6L4C1-F1
#
_entry.id   AF-A0A6I6L4C1-F1
#
_cell.length_a   1.000
_cell.length_b   1.000
_cell.length_c   1.000
_cell.angle_alpha   90.00
_cell.angle_beta   90.00
_cell.angle_gamma   90.00
#
_symmetry.space_group_name_H-M   'P 1'
#
loop_
_entity.id
_entity.type
_entity.pdbx_description
1 polymer ?
#
loop_
_entity_poly.entity_id
_entity_poly.type
_entity_poly.pdbx_seq_one_letter_code
_entity_poly.pdbx_strand_id
1 'polypeptide(L)'
;MNRSVAFISLVGVLAAGHALYAEQPPKILELSGDFTVPLLIEGRPMRLRVDPDIGSSRALNAQAAQTLGLKEGMIRGVHMVGPVKLIAGSRTISIDYGIQKAKDRVFWFFDRAASPVGDGIIAPTALPYDIVIFKLRAPMTDEQQFTLPLSSNGRNALLTVGTAQIAVGFNLLREETLATASTGNLIAASFKGAFAEKQKLAMIRFGVERPVRAVKLGLPFDVGGRNLNEILVRVSDFGDASDIPETQRGDEDEIVVTAKSKKKPNYSMALGRAYLNGCSSLTYDFKAKLVRMSCVPN
;
A
#
# COMPACT_ATOMS: atom_id res chain seq x y z
N MET A 1 46.53 74.71 29.12
CA MET A 1 46.51 73.38 29.78
C MET A 1 45.56 72.48 29.02
N ASN A 2 46.12 71.62 28.16
CA ASN A 2 45.43 70.64 27.32
C ASN A 2 44.79 69.54 28.18
N ARG A 3 43.53 69.19 27.90
CA ARG A 3 42.94 67.90 28.31
C ARG A 3 42.43 67.19 27.06
N SER A 4 43.19 66.20 26.61
CA SER A 4 42.85 65.28 25.54
C SER A 4 41.72 64.35 26.00
N VAL A 5 40.69 64.20 25.17
CA VAL A 5 39.64 63.19 25.32
C VAL A 5 39.97 62.07 24.34
N ALA A 6 40.27 60.87 24.87
CA ALA A 6 40.49 59.66 24.07
C ALA A 6 39.18 58.88 23.98
N PHE A 7 38.66 58.71 22.75
CA PHE A 7 37.56 57.81 22.43
C PHE A 7 38.09 56.38 22.40
N ILE A 8 37.53 55.50 23.24
CA ILE A 8 37.74 54.05 23.17
C ILE A 8 36.65 53.49 22.24
N SER A 9 37.03 53.08 21.04
CA SER A 9 36.17 52.32 20.13
C SER A 9 36.15 50.85 20.56
N LEU A 10 34.98 50.40 21.03
CA LEU A 10 34.71 49.00 21.33
C LEU A 10 34.39 48.26 20.01
N VAL A 11 35.32 47.47 19.50
CA VAL A 11 35.07 46.55 18.37
C VAL A 11 34.37 45.31 18.93
N GLY A 12 33.06 45.25 18.79
CA GLY A 12 32.26 44.05 19.07
C GLY A 12 32.37 43.07 17.90
N VAL A 13 33.04 41.93 18.11
CA VAL A 13 33.00 40.79 17.18
C VAL A 13 31.65 40.09 17.37
N LEU A 14 30.75 40.27 16.40
CA LEU A 14 29.52 39.48 16.28
C LEU A 14 29.88 38.09 15.74
N ALA A 15 30.05 37.12 16.65
CA ALA A 15 30.08 35.71 16.29
C ALA A 15 28.65 35.27 15.92
N ALA A 16 28.33 35.25 14.63
CA ALA A 16 27.11 34.66 14.11
C ALA A 16 27.17 33.14 14.30
N GLY A 17 26.65 32.64 15.43
CA GLY A 17 26.47 31.20 15.65
C GLY A 17 25.44 30.65 14.66
N HIS A 18 25.90 30.06 13.57
CA HIS A 18 25.07 29.17 12.77
C HIS A 18 24.90 27.89 13.57
N ALA A 19 23.79 27.78 14.29
CA ALA A 19 23.35 26.51 14.85
C ALA A 19 23.13 25.55 13.67
N LEU A 20 24.10 24.65 13.45
CA LEU A 20 23.93 23.49 12.60
C LEU A 20 22.76 22.68 13.17
N TYR A 21 21.59 22.79 12.55
CA TYR A 21 20.49 21.87 12.79
C TYR A 21 20.97 20.49 12.32
N ALA A 22 21.44 19.67 13.25
CA ALA A 22 21.69 18.26 12.98
C ALA A 22 20.33 17.62 12.68
N GLU A 23 20.11 17.24 11.43
CA GLU A 23 18.92 16.51 11.02
C GLU A 23 18.88 15.17 11.76
N GLN A 24 17.79 14.90 12.51
CA GLN A 24 17.66 13.64 13.22
C GLN A 24 17.69 12.47 12.23
N PRO A 25 18.41 11.38 12.54
CA PRO A 25 18.46 10.22 11.66
C PRO A 25 17.05 9.65 11.44
N PRO A 26 16.75 9.12 10.24
CA PRO A 26 15.43 8.59 9.94
C PRO A 26 15.10 7.40 10.84
N LYS A 27 13.85 7.34 11.29
CA LYS A 27 13.31 6.20 12.03
C LYS A 27 13.01 5.07 11.05
N ILE A 28 13.79 4.00 11.12
CA ILE A 28 13.68 2.86 10.20
C ILE A 28 13.04 1.67 10.93
N LEU A 29 12.04 1.06 10.29
CA LEU A 29 11.47 -0.23 10.69
C LEU A 29 11.81 -1.29 9.65
N GLU A 30 12.49 -2.36 10.06
CA GLU A 30 12.76 -3.52 9.22
C GLU A 30 11.87 -4.69 9.63
N LEU A 31 11.22 -5.32 8.65
CA LEU A 31 10.27 -6.40 8.82
C LEU A 31 10.76 -7.63 8.05
N SER A 32 10.67 -8.80 8.66
CA SER A 32 11.02 -10.09 8.04
C SER A 32 10.04 -11.17 8.49
N GLY A 33 10.11 -12.36 7.87
CA GLY A 33 9.18 -13.45 8.15
C GLY A 33 7.75 -13.07 7.78
N ASP A 34 6.83 -13.16 8.73
CA ASP A 34 5.42 -12.82 8.53
C ASP A 34 5.13 -11.31 8.45
N PHE A 35 6.18 -10.47 8.46
CA PHE A 35 6.09 -9.01 8.44
C PHE A 35 5.25 -8.43 9.58
N THR A 36 5.33 -9.03 10.77
CA THR A 36 4.62 -8.54 11.96
C THR A 36 5.46 -7.56 12.78
N VAL A 37 4.81 -6.53 13.32
CA VAL A 37 5.40 -5.60 14.28
C VAL A 37 4.76 -5.81 15.68
N PRO A 38 5.57 -5.92 16.75
CA PRO A 38 5.06 -5.94 18.11
C PRO A 38 4.65 -4.53 18.55
N LEU A 39 3.51 -4.43 19.23
CA LEU A 39 2.93 -3.17 19.73
C LEU A 39 2.36 -3.38 21.12
N LEU A 40 2.18 -2.32 21.90
CA LEU A 40 1.28 -2.35 23.07
C LEU A 40 -0.01 -1.61 22.72
N ILE A 41 -1.14 -2.32 22.74
CA ILE A 41 -2.46 -1.74 22.49
C ILE A 41 -3.22 -1.74 23.80
N GLU A 42 -3.62 -0.57 24.29
CA GLU A 42 -4.21 -0.41 25.64
C GLU A 42 -3.36 -1.12 26.73
N GLY A 43 -2.03 -1.03 26.60
CA GLY A 43 -1.06 -1.63 27.51
C GLY A 43 -0.85 -3.14 27.36
N ARG A 44 -1.55 -3.82 26.44
CA ARG A 44 -1.43 -5.27 26.19
C ARG A 44 -0.55 -5.55 24.97
N PRO A 45 0.36 -6.53 25.02
CA PRO A 45 1.17 -6.91 23.88
C PRO A 45 0.31 -7.50 22.77
N MET A 46 0.48 -6.98 21.56
CA MET A 46 -0.18 -7.41 20.33
C MET A 46 0.84 -7.47 19.20
N ARG A 47 0.56 -8.28 18.17
CA ARG A 47 1.37 -8.38 16.95
C ARG A 47 0.49 -8.09 15.74
N LEU A 48 0.73 -6.99 15.04
CA LEU A 48 0.00 -6.69 13.81
C LEU A 48 0.90 -6.98 12.61
N ARG A 49 0.34 -7.63 11.58
CA ARG A 49 1.01 -7.74 10.29
C ARG A 49 1.02 -6.39 9.60
N VAL A 50 2.17 -5.94 9.14
CA VAL A 50 2.24 -4.75 8.30
C VAL A 50 1.85 -5.14 6.88
N ASP A 51 0.80 -4.53 6.35
CA ASP A 51 0.25 -4.86 5.04
C ASP A 51 0.31 -3.63 4.10
N PRO A 52 1.11 -3.67 3.01
CA PRO A 52 1.19 -2.55 2.08
C PRO A 52 -0.05 -2.37 1.18
N ASP A 53 -0.98 -3.31 1.13
CA ASP A 53 -2.16 -3.25 0.25
C ASP A 53 -3.36 -2.52 0.89
N ILE A 54 -3.31 -2.15 2.18
CA ILE A 54 -4.50 -1.67 2.93
C ILE A 54 -4.55 -0.15 3.12
N GLY A 55 -3.72 0.59 2.40
CA GLY A 55 -3.71 2.06 2.38
C GLY A 55 -3.22 2.68 3.70
N SER A 56 -4.13 3.07 4.59
CA SER A 56 -3.81 3.71 5.88
C SER A 56 -4.58 3.07 7.06
N SER A 57 -5.08 1.86 6.85
CA SER A 57 -5.94 1.18 7.80
C SER A 57 -5.14 0.55 8.96
N ARG A 58 -5.79 0.49 10.11
CA ARG A 58 -5.41 -0.32 11.28
C ARG A 58 -6.61 -1.18 11.63
N ALA A 59 -6.53 -2.48 11.40
CA ALA A 59 -7.67 -3.36 11.66
C ALA A 59 -7.26 -4.55 12.52
N LEU A 60 -8.03 -4.82 13.57
CA LEU A 60 -7.83 -5.93 14.47
C LEU A 60 -8.70 -7.12 14.06
N ASN A 61 -8.24 -8.32 14.37
CA ASN A 61 -9.08 -9.51 14.37
C ASN A 61 -10.12 -9.40 15.49
N ALA A 62 -11.29 -9.98 15.30
CA ALA A 62 -12.37 -9.95 16.30
C ALA A 62 -11.91 -10.46 17.68
N GLN A 63 -11.12 -11.54 17.71
CA GLN A 63 -10.56 -12.11 18.93
C GLN A 63 -9.62 -11.15 19.66
N ALA A 64 -8.79 -10.38 18.93
CA ALA A 64 -7.91 -9.38 19.51
C ALA A 64 -8.72 -8.23 20.12
N ALA A 65 -9.75 -7.74 19.41
CA ALA A 65 -10.66 -6.73 19.93
C ALA A 65 -11.40 -7.20 21.20
N GLN A 66 -11.82 -8.47 21.25
CA GLN A 66 -12.42 -9.08 22.44
C GLN A 66 -11.42 -9.18 23.61
N THR A 67 -10.19 -9.63 23.33
CA THR A 67 -9.11 -9.74 24.33
C THR A 67 -8.76 -8.38 24.96
N LEU A 68 -8.83 -7.32 24.16
CA LEU A 68 -8.65 -5.94 24.59
C LEU A 68 -9.90 -5.35 25.28
N GLY A 69 -11.03 -6.07 25.30
CA GLY A 69 -12.30 -5.59 25.86
C GLY A 69 -12.89 -4.40 25.09
N LEU A 70 -12.60 -4.28 23.79
CA LEU A 70 -13.06 -3.15 22.98
C LEU A 70 -14.56 -3.23 22.77
N LYS A 71 -15.23 -2.13 23.11
CA LYS A 71 -16.64 -1.86 22.75
C LYS A 71 -16.68 -0.87 21.60
N GLU A 72 -17.63 -1.05 20.69
CA GLU A 72 -17.87 -0.12 19.59
C GLU A 72 -18.07 1.31 20.10
N GLY A 73 -17.44 2.28 19.45
CA GLY A 73 -17.76 3.69 19.64
C GLY A 73 -19.00 4.10 18.81
N MET A 74 -19.39 5.37 18.92
CA MET A 74 -20.51 5.92 18.14
C MET A 74 -20.22 5.95 16.63
N ILE A 75 -18.95 5.98 16.23
CA ILE A 75 -18.53 5.98 14.82
C ILE A 75 -18.30 4.54 14.37
N ARG A 76 -19.15 4.04 13.49
CA ARG A 76 -18.96 2.76 12.81
C ARG A 76 -17.89 2.85 11.74
N GLY A 77 -17.09 1.80 11.61
CA GLY A 77 -16.23 1.59 10.47
C GLY A 77 -17.02 1.10 9.27
N VAL A 78 -16.72 1.62 8.09
CA VAL A 78 -17.25 1.10 6.83
C VAL A 78 -16.07 0.90 5.89
N HIS A 79 -15.93 -0.32 5.37
CA HIS A 79 -14.93 -0.64 4.35
C HIS A 79 -15.64 -1.14 3.10
N MET A 80 -15.29 -0.58 1.95
CA MET A 80 -15.86 -0.97 0.66
C MET A 80 -14.89 -1.90 -0.07
N VAL A 81 -15.38 -3.06 -0.52
CA VAL A 81 -14.67 -3.95 -1.44
C VAL A 81 -15.54 -4.14 -2.67
N GLY A 82 -15.25 -3.40 -3.74
CA GLY A 82 -16.20 -3.31 -4.86
C GLY A 82 -17.53 -2.69 -4.40
N PRO A 83 -18.68 -3.27 -4.79
CA PRO A 83 -20.00 -2.87 -4.29
C PRO A 83 -20.29 -3.39 -2.87
N VAL A 84 -19.45 -4.28 -2.32
CA VAL A 84 -19.69 -4.90 -1.01
C VAL A 84 -19.32 -3.94 0.10
N LYS A 85 -20.30 -3.63 0.97
CA LYS A 85 -20.12 -2.81 2.16
C LYS A 85 -19.87 -3.69 3.38
N LEU A 86 -18.68 -3.60 3.96
CA LEU A 86 -18.33 -4.26 5.21
C LEU A 86 -18.47 -3.29 6.37
N ILE A 87 -19.28 -3.67 7.37
CA ILE A 87 -19.44 -2.90 8.60
C ILE A 87 -18.42 -3.40 9.62
N ALA A 88 -17.72 -2.47 10.24
CA ALA A 88 -16.73 -2.75 11.27
C ALA A 88 -17.06 -1.99 12.56
N GLY A 89 -16.74 -2.61 13.68
CA GLY A 89 -16.56 -1.90 14.93
C GLY A 89 -15.40 -0.92 14.78
N SER A 90 -15.47 0.20 15.48
CA SER A 90 -14.43 1.23 15.43
C SER A 90 -14.30 1.95 16.75
N ARG A 91 -13.05 2.21 17.14
CA ARG A 91 -12.72 2.97 18.35
C ARG A 91 -11.35 3.60 18.24
N THR A 92 -11.21 4.79 18.82
CA THR A 92 -9.91 5.40 19.08
C THR A 92 -9.35 4.84 20.38
N ILE A 93 -8.15 4.25 20.31
CA ILE A 93 -7.47 3.57 21.41
C ILE A 93 -6.02 4.03 21.51
N SER A 94 -5.39 3.82 22.66
CA SER A 94 -3.96 4.07 22.86
C SER A 94 -3.13 2.94 22.25
N ILE A 95 -2.19 3.29 21.38
CA ILE A 95 -1.22 2.38 20.79
C ILE A 95 0.18 2.91 21.09
N ASP A 96 1.02 2.04 21.65
CA ASP A 96 2.46 2.22 21.75
C ASP A 96 3.14 1.47 20.61
N TYR A 97 3.78 2.23 19.73
CA TYR A 97 4.57 1.72 18.60
C TYR A 97 6.03 1.45 19.00
N GLY A 98 6.38 1.53 20.28
CA GLY A 98 7.75 1.38 20.80
C GLY A 98 8.60 2.64 20.68
N ILE A 99 8.42 3.39 19.59
CA ILE A 99 9.08 4.69 19.36
C ILE A 99 8.20 5.90 19.68
N GLN A 100 6.89 5.68 19.79
CA GLN A 100 5.90 6.72 20.05
C GLN A 100 4.60 6.08 20.57
N LYS A 101 3.98 6.74 21.55
CA LYS A 101 2.58 6.47 21.94
C LYS A 101 1.66 7.44 21.22
N ALA A 102 0.55 6.95 20.68
CA ALA A 102 -0.48 7.77 20.04
C ALA A 102 -1.89 7.23 20.31
N LYS A 103 -2.89 8.10 20.14
CA LYS A 103 -4.30 7.69 20.13
C LYS A 103 -4.76 7.57 18.69
N ASP A 104 -4.94 6.33 18.24
CA ASP A 104 -5.29 6.02 16.86
C ASP A 104 -6.61 5.27 16.77
N ARG A 105 -7.28 5.44 15.63
CA ARG A 105 -8.48 4.67 15.35
C ARG A 105 -8.11 3.30 14.80
N VAL A 106 -8.70 2.27 15.40
CA VAL A 106 -8.71 0.92 14.89
C VAL A 106 -10.11 0.51 14.47
N PHE A 107 -10.17 -0.43 13.55
CA PHE A 107 -11.39 -1.07 13.08
C PHE A 107 -11.32 -2.57 13.38
N TRP A 108 -12.44 -3.26 13.49
CA TRP A 108 -12.46 -4.72 13.48
C TRP A 108 -13.76 -5.20 12.88
N PHE A 109 -13.68 -6.26 12.07
CA PHE A 109 -14.87 -6.91 11.54
C PHE A 109 -15.32 -8.01 12.50
N PHE A 110 -16.62 -8.24 12.59
CA PHE A 110 -17.20 -9.18 13.56
C PHE A 110 -17.18 -10.63 13.07
N ASP A 111 -17.26 -10.82 11.76
CA ASP A 111 -17.50 -12.10 11.10
C ASP A 111 -16.30 -12.60 10.27
N ARG A 112 -15.18 -11.87 10.28
CA ARG A 112 -14.01 -12.15 9.43
C ARG A 112 -12.73 -11.65 10.05
N ALA A 113 -11.64 -12.35 9.76
CA ALA A 113 -10.31 -11.93 10.16
C ALA A 113 -9.82 -10.76 9.29
N ALA A 114 -9.17 -9.79 9.93
CA ALA A 114 -8.43 -8.74 9.25
C ALA A 114 -7.08 -9.27 8.72
N SER A 115 -6.45 -10.19 9.48
CA SER A 115 -5.22 -10.89 9.09
C SER A 115 -5.31 -12.37 9.43
N PRO A 116 -4.83 -13.28 8.56
CA PRO A 116 -4.60 -14.67 8.96
C PRO A 116 -3.37 -14.83 9.88
N VAL A 117 -2.52 -13.80 9.98
CA VAL A 117 -1.30 -13.80 10.80
C VAL A 117 -1.34 -12.67 11.83
N GLY A 118 -1.11 -13.01 13.10
CA GLY A 118 -1.13 -12.06 14.22
C GLY A 118 -2.54 -11.61 14.62
N ASP A 119 -2.59 -10.52 15.38
CA ASP A 119 -3.80 -9.96 16.00
C ASP A 119 -4.57 -9.01 15.07
N GLY A 120 -4.05 -8.79 13.86
CA GLY A 120 -4.64 -7.89 12.86
C GLY A 120 -3.61 -7.38 11.86
N ILE A 121 -3.95 -6.27 11.20
CA ILE A 121 -3.16 -5.60 10.17
C ILE A 121 -2.95 -4.12 10.48
N ILE A 122 -1.85 -3.58 9.99
CA ILE A 122 -1.53 -2.15 10.00
C ILE A 122 -0.86 -1.74 8.69
N ALA A 123 -1.23 -0.60 8.12
CA ALA A 123 -0.57 -0.09 6.94
C ALA A 123 0.83 0.45 7.26
N PRO A 124 1.80 0.41 6.33
CA PRO A 124 3.09 1.10 6.49
C PRO A 124 2.93 2.57 6.86
N THR A 125 2.01 3.28 6.21
CA THR A 125 1.71 4.71 6.46
C THR A 125 1.10 5.00 7.83
N ALA A 126 0.60 3.98 8.51
CA ALA A 126 -0.01 4.09 9.82
C ALA A 126 1.00 3.89 10.97
N LEU A 127 2.26 3.60 10.64
CA LEU A 127 3.35 3.44 11.59
C LEU A 127 4.15 4.76 11.69
N PRO A 128 4.63 5.15 12.88
CA PRO A 128 5.34 6.41 13.08
C PRO A 128 6.83 6.35 12.67
N TYR A 129 7.14 5.63 11.59
CA TYR A 129 8.48 5.48 11.04
C TYR A 129 8.62 6.26 9.73
N ASP A 130 9.81 6.77 9.45
CA ASP A 130 10.11 7.48 8.22
C ASP A 130 10.33 6.51 7.05
N ILE A 131 10.88 5.32 7.36
CA ILE A 131 11.18 4.27 6.40
C ILE A 131 10.68 2.92 6.94
N VAL A 132 9.96 2.17 6.11
CA VAL A 132 9.51 0.80 6.40
C VAL A 132 10.05 -0.14 5.33
N ILE A 133 10.87 -1.12 5.73
CA ILE A 133 11.55 -2.06 4.86
C ILE A 133 10.98 -3.46 5.09
N PHE A 134 10.41 -4.06 4.05
CA PHE A 134 10.05 -5.47 4.02
C PHE A 134 11.21 -6.27 3.44
N LYS A 135 11.85 -7.12 4.25
CA LYS A 135 12.87 -8.09 3.82
C LYS A 135 12.18 -9.33 3.29
N LEU A 136 12.04 -9.40 1.97
CA LEU A 136 11.32 -10.46 1.27
C LEU A 136 12.13 -11.76 1.18
N ARG A 137 13.46 -11.64 1.08
CA ARG A 137 14.44 -12.75 1.10
C ARG A 137 15.84 -12.19 1.33
N ALA A 138 16.84 -13.08 1.41
CA ALA A 138 18.24 -12.66 1.41
C ALA A 138 18.59 -11.92 0.10
N PRO A 139 19.40 -10.84 0.16
CA PRO A 139 19.92 -10.18 -1.03
C PRO A 139 20.65 -11.14 -1.98
N MET A 140 20.41 -10.99 -3.27
CA MET A 140 21.08 -11.74 -4.33
C MET A 140 22.16 -10.88 -5.01
N THR A 141 23.06 -11.53 -5.75
CA THR A 141 23.98 -10.82 -6.64
C THR A 141 23.20 -10.14 -7.76
N ASP A 142 23.71 -9.02 -8.26
CA ASP A 142 23.17 -8.29 -9.41
C ASP A 142 21.77 -7.66 -9.20
N GLU A 143 21.35 -7.49 -7.96
CA GLU A 143 20.14 -6.72 -7.66
C GLU A 143 20.29 -5.26 -8.09
N GLN A 144 19.23 -4.77 -8.73
CA GLN A 144 19.04 -3.38 -9.10
C GLN A 144 17.90 -2.77 -8.30
N GLN A 145 17.97 -1.45 -8.13
CA GLN A 145 16.94 -0.71 -7.42
C GLN A 145 15.91 -0.15 -8.41
N PHE A 146 14.69 -0.67 -8.31
CA PHE A 146 13.53 -0.24 -9.07
C PHE A 146 12.69 0.71 -8.22
N THR A 147 12.34 1.88 -8.75
CA THR A 147 11.73 2.96 -7.95
C THR A 147 10.42 3.44 -8.56
N LEU A 148 9.40 3.55 -7.72
CA LEU A 148 8.13 4.19 -8.05
C LEU A 148 7.89 5.40 -7.13
N PRO A 149 7.33 6.51 -7.65
CA PRO A 149 6.89 7.61 -6.80
C PRO A 149 5.75 7.15 -5.90
N LEU A 150 5.74 7.65 -4.66
CA LEU A 150 4.68 7.40 -3.68
C LEU A 150 3.69 8.57 -3.70
N SER A 151 2.41 8.26 -3.53
CA SER A 151 1.37 9.28 -3.42
C SER A 151 1.64 10.23 -2.25
N SER A 152 1.10 11.45 -2.32
CA SER A 152 1.32 12.48 -1.30
C SER A 152 0.92 12.06 0.12
N ASN A 153 -0.06 11.17 0.23
CA ASN A 153 -0.53 10.58 1.49
C ASN A 153 0.16 9.26 1.86
N GLY A 154 1.17 8.83 1.08
CA GLY A 154 1.96 7.64 1.32
C GLY A 154 1.28 6.30 0.99
N ARG A 155 -0.01 6.31 0.60
CA ARG A 155 -0.84 5.09 0.61
C ARG A 155 -0.57 4.14 -0.54
N ASN A 156 -0.13 4.64 -1.69
CA ASN A 156 0.12 3.82 -2.88
C ASN A 156 1.34 4.36 -3.64
N ALA A 157 2.04 3.47 -4.33
CA ALA A 157 2.91 3.90 -5.42
C ALA A 157 2.07 4.44 -6.58
N LEU A 158 2.69 5.20 -7.47
CA LEU A 158 2.07 5.81 -8.63
C LEU A 158 2.80 5.35 -9.90
N LEU A 159 2.02 4.90 -10.87
CA LEU A 159 2.50 4.49 -12.18
C LEU A 159 1.74 5.26 -13.26
N THR A 160 2.44 5.77 -14.26
CA THR A 160 1.84 6.48 -15.39
C THR A 160 1.74 5.55 -16.60
N VAL A 161 0.55 5.43 -17.17
CA VAL A 161 0.30 4.71 -18.43
C VAL A 161 -0.43 5.65 -19.37
N GLY A 162 0.25 6.06 -20.45
CA GLY A 162 -0.22 7.15 -21.30
C GLY A 162 -0.39 8.44 -20.49
N THR A 163 -1.60 8.99 -20.47
CA THR A 163 -1.96 10.17 -19.67
C THR A 163 -2.61 9.83 -18.32
N ALA A 164 -2.84 8.55 -18.04
CA ALA A 164 -3.50 8.10 -16.83
C ALA A 164 -2.49 7.74 -15.74
N GLN A 165 -2.84 8.06 -14.50
CA GLN A 165 -2.10 7.64 -13.31
C GLN A 165 -2.84 6.50 -12.61
N ILE A 166 -2.12 5.42 -12.35
CA ILE A 166 -2.60 4.22 -11.65
C ILE A 166 -2.06 4.24 -10.22
N ALA A 167 -2.93 4.05 -9.24
CA ALA A 167 -2.52 3.77 -7.87
C ALA A 167 -2.09 2.29 -7.74
N VAL A 168 -0.84 2.07 -7.35
CA VAL A 168 -0.22 0.75 -7.25
C VAL A 168 0.00 0.38 -5.78
N GLY A 169 -0.67 -0.67 -5.32
CA GLY A 169 -0.40 -1.33 -4.05
C GLY A 169 0.51 -2.55 -4.22
N PHE A 170 1.00 -3.09 -3.11
CA PHE A 170 1.77 -4.33 -3.08
C PHE A 170 1.09 -5.32 -2.14
N ASN A 171 0.76 -6.51 -2.64
CA ASN A 171 0.11 -7.55 -1.88
C ASN A 171 1.12 -8.66 -1.58
N LEU A 172 1.46 -8.81 -0.30
CA LEU A 172 2.46 -9.78 0.17
C LEU A 172 1.85 -11.13 0.56
N LEU A 173 0.56 -11.37 0.30
CA LEU A 173 -0.10 -12.64 0.58
C LEU A 173 -0.42 -13.41 -0.71
N ARG A 174 -1.04 -12.73 -1.67
CA ARG A 174 -1.49 -13.33 -2.93
C ARG A 174 -0.36 -13.35 -3.97
N GLU A 175 -0.31 -14.39 -4.79
CA GLU A 175 0.67 -14.49 -5.89
C GLU A 175 0.35 -13.52 -7.02
N GLU A 176 -0.93 -13.40 -7.37
CA GLU A 176 -1.38 -12.74 -8.58
C GLU A 176 -1.46 -11.21 -8.44
N THR A 177 -1.02 -10.52 -9.51
CA THR A 177 -1.30 -9.10 -9.72
C THR A 177 -2.75 -8.90 -10.12
N LEU A 178 -3.43 -7.99 -9.43
CA LEU A 178 -4.87 -7.77 -9.58
C LEU A 178 -5.18 -6.30 -9.87
N ALA A 179 -5.93 -6.03 -10.93
CA ALA A 179 -6.35 -4.70 -11.37
C ALA A 179 -7.88 -4.51 -11.24
N THR A 180 -8.31 -3.25 -11.09
CA THR A 180 -9.71 -2.87 -11.31
C THR A 180 -10.11 -3.09 -12.78
N ALA A 181 -11.42 -3.17 -13.06
CA ALA A 181 -11.93 -3.22 -14.45
C ALA A 181 -11.35 -2.09 -15.31
N SER A 182 -11.47 -0.84 -14.82
CA SER A 182 -10.96 0.35 -15.50
C SER A 182 -9.46 0.30 -15.78
N THR A 183 -8.66 -0.18 -14.83
CA THR A 183 -7.20 -0.35 -15.03
C THR A 183 -6.91 -1.48 -16.01
N GLY A 184 -7.69 -2.57 -15.97
CA GLY A 184 -7.64 -3.64 -16.97
C GLY A 184 -7.82 -3.11 -18.39
N ASN A 185 -8.88 -2.33 -18.64
CA ASN A 185 -9.13 -1.76 -19.99
C ASN A 185 -7.98 -0.87 -20.45
N LEU A 186 -7.50 0.01 -19.56
CA LEU A 186 -6.39 0.92 -19.85
C LEU A 186 -5.13 0.15 -20.25
N ILE A 187 -4.76 -0.88 -19.48
CA ILE A 187 -3.57 -1.69 -19.75
C ILE A 187 -3.77 -2.52 -21.01
N ALA A 188 -4.92 -3.19 -21.17
CA ALA A 188 -5.21 -4.01 -22.34
C ALA A 188 -5.15 -3.18 -23.63
N ALA A 189 -5.75 -1.99 -23.66
CA ALA A 189 -5.69 -1.09 -24.81
C ALA A 189 -4.24 -0.65 -25.12
N SER A 190 -3.44 -0.37 -24.09
CA SER A 190 -2.08 0.15 -24.25
C SER A 190 -1.06 -0.93 -24.62
N PHE A 191 -1.27 -2.18 -24.17
CA PHE A 191 -0.30 -3.28 -24.28
C PHE A 191 -0.86 -4.48 -25.05
N LYS A 192 -1.87 -4.25 -25.90
CA LYS A 192 -2.51 -5.27 -26.75
C LYS A 192 -2.97 -6.49 -25.94
N GLY A 193 -3.56 -6.23 -24.78
CA GLY A 193 -4.07 -7.25 -23.88
C GLY A 193 -5.41 -7.80 -24.33
N ALA A 194 -5.64 -9.07 -24.03
CA ALA A 194 -6.91 -9.76 -24.28
C ALA A 194 -7.16 -10.81 -23.18
N PHE A 195 -8.43 -11.10 -22.91
CA PHE A 195 -8.78 -12.17 -21.98
C PHE A 195 -8.29 -13.52 -22.50
N ALA A 196 -7.64 -14.29 -21.63
CA ALA A 196 -7.00 -15.56 -21.97
C ALA A 196 -7.60 -16.78 -21.24
N GLU A 197 -8.38 -16.55 -20.19
CA GLU A 197 -8.99 -17.61 -19.37
C GLU A 197 -10.46 -17.34 -19.06
N LYS A 198 -11.17 -18.42 -18.70
CA LYS A 198 -12.51 -18.32 -18.11
C LYS A 198 -12.47 -17.59 -16.77
N GLN A 199 -13.61 -17.01 -16.41
CA GLN A 199 -13.81 -16.35 -15.13
C GLN A 199 -13.55 -17.28 -13.95
N LYS A 200 -12.83 -16.77 -12.94
CA LYS A 200 -12.63 -17.43 -11.64
C LYS A 200 -12.89 -16.46 -10.50
N LEU A 201 -13.06 -16.99 -9.29
CA LEU A 201 -13.12 -16.17 -8.07
C LEU A 201 -11.72 -15.95 -7.53
N ALA A 202 -11.44 -14.73 -7.07
CA ALA A 202 -10.22 -14.41 -6.34
C ALA A 202 -10.54 -13.59 -5.09
N MET A 203 -9.84 -13.89 -3.99
CA MET A 203 -9.92 -13.10 -2.77
C MET A 203 -9.34 -11.70 -2.99
N ILE A 204 -10.18 -10.68 -2.82
CA ILE A 204 -9.80 -9.28 -2.97
C ILE A 204 -9.29 -8.74 -1.65
N ARG A 205 -10.09 -8.85 -0.58
CA ARG A 205 -9.73 -8.43 0.78
C ARG A 205 -10.74 -8.93 1.80
N PHE A 206 -10.30 -9.18 3.04
CA PHE A 206 -11.18 -9.53 4.18
C PHE A 206 -12.15 -10.68 3.86
N GLY A 207 -11.67 -11.72 3.19
CA GLY A 207 -12.49 -12.87 2.77
C GLY A 207 -13.57 -12.54 1.72
N VAL A 208 -13.59 -11.33 1.15
CA VAL A 208 -14.47 -11.00 0.03
C VAL A 208 -13.80 -11.46 -1.26
N GLU A 209 -14.42 -12.43 -1.91
CA GLU A 209 -14.03 -12.90 -3.24
C GLU A 209 -14.84 -12.19 -4.31
N ARG A 210 -14.21 -11.92 -5.46
CA ARG A 210 -14.87 -11.30 -6.61
C ARG A 210 -14.47 -12.03 -7.90
N PRO A 211 -15.35 -12.00 -8.92
CA PRO A 211 -15.03 -12.54 -10.23
C PRO A 211 -13.88 -11.78 -10.90
N VAL A 212 -12.91 -12.54 -11.39
CA VAL A 212 -11.73 -12.05 -12.10
C VAL A 212 -11.47 -12.87 -13.35
N ARG A 213 -10.80 -12.27 -14.32
CA ARG A 213 -10.34 -12.93 -15.54
C ARG A 213 -8.90 -12.55 -15.84
N ALA A 214 -8.12 -13.50 -16.34
CA ALA A 214 -6.74 -13.26 -16.75
C ALA A 214 -6.70 -12.54 -18.09
N VAL A 215 -5.93 -11.46 -18.14
CA VAL A 215 -5.64 -10.70 -19.36
C VAL A 215 -4.17 -10.92 -19.69
N LYS A 216 -3.91 -11.59 -20.81
CA LYS A 216 -2.58 -11.77 -21.36
C LYS A 216 -2.22 -10.57 -22.22
N LEU A 217 -1.03 -10.00 -22.01
CA LEU A 217 -0.57 -8.81 -22.70
C LEU A 217 0.21 -9.21 -23.96
N GLY A 218 -0.11 -8.58 -25.09
CA GLY A 218 0.62 -8.76 -26.34
C GLY A 218 1.97 -8.04 -26.38
N LEU A 219 2.19 -7.09 -25.47
CA LEU A 219 3.45 -6.39 -25.23
C LEU A 219 3.79 -6.41 -23.73
N PRO A 220 5.07 -6.52 -23.35
CA PRO A 220 5.48 -6.40 -21.95
C PRO A 220 5.04 -5.06 -21.37
N PHE A 221 4.39 -5.10 -20.20
CA PHE A 221 4.02 -3.92 -19.44
C PHE A 221 5.06 -3.64 -18.38
N ASP A 222 5.85 -2.59 -18.59
CA ASP A 222 6.83 -2.12 -17.62
C ASP A 222 6.14 -1.46 -16.41
N VAL A 223 6.41 -1.98 -15.22
CA VAL A 223 5.99 -1.44 -13.94
C VAL A 223 7.22 -1.08 -13.13
N GLY A 224 7.72 0.15 -13.28
CA GLY A 224 8.84 0.62 -12.47
C GLY A 224 10.17 -0.10 -12.76
N GLY A 225 10.38 -0.53 -14.01
CA GLY A 225 11.58 -1.21 -14.50
C GLY A 225 11.47 -2.74 -14.51
N ARG A 226 10.30 -3.31 -14.19
CA ARG A 226 10.05 -4.76 -14.28
C ARG A 226 8.78 -5.04 -15.06
N ASN A 227 8.87 -6.03 -15.93
CA ASN A 227 7.79 -6.38 -16.84
C ASN A 227 6.72 -7.31 -16.25
N LEU A 228 5.47 -7.04 -16.60
CA LEU A 228 4.33 -7.94 -16.50
C LEU A 228 3.90 -8.38 -17.91
N ASN A 229 3.52 -9.65 -18.04
CA ASN A 229 2.94 -10.20 -19.28
C ASN A 229 1.48 -10.64 -19.10
N GLU A 230 1.00 -10.63 -17.86
CA GLU A 230 -0.36 -11.01 -17.50
C GLU A 230 -0.81 -10.26 -16.25
N ILE A 231 -2.10 -9.94 -16.19
CA ILE A 231 -2.77 -9.41 -15.00
C ILE A 231 -4.13 -10.09 -14.81
N LEU A 232 -4.57 -10.22 -13.56
CA LEU A 232 -5.97 -10.52 -13.28
C LEU A 232 -6.76 -9.22 -13.22
N VAL A 233 -7.92 -9.18 -13.88
CA VAL A 233 -8.82 -8.03 -13.90
C VAL A 233 -10.13 -8.39 -13.21
N ARG A 234 -10.58 -7.55 -12.27
CA ARG A 234 -11.92 -7.69 -11.67
C ARG A 234 -12.97 -7.25 -12.69
N VAL A 235 -13.78 -8.19 -13.19
CA VAL A 235 -14.69 -7.93 -14.31
C VAL A 235 -16.04 -7.34 -13.89
N SER A 236 -16.36 -7.32 -12.60
CA SER A 236 -17.64 -6.81 -12.06
C SER A 236 -17.49 -5.73 -10.97
N ASP A 237 -16.31 -5.11 -10.83
CA ASP A 237 -16.03 -4.10 -9.79
C ASP A 237 -15.60 -2.74 -10.36
N PHE A 238 -16.29 -1.68 -9.95
CA PHE A 238 -15.94 -0.26 -10.18
C PHE A 238 -15.67 0.13 -11.65
N GLY A 239 -16.44 -0.42 -12.58
CA GLY A 239 -16.33 -0.11 -14.00
C GLY A 239 -16.89 -1.24 -14.84
N ASP A 240 -16.63 -1.15 -16.13
CA ASP A 240 -16.99 -2.14 -17.12
C ASP A 240 -15.70 -2.65 -17.76
N ALA A 241 -15.48 -3.97 -17.79
CA ALA A 241 -14.31 -4.58 -18.42
C ALA A 241 -14.58 -5.03 -19.87
N SER A 242 -15.76 -4.69 -20.42
CA SER A 242 -16.22 -5.13 -21.73
C SER A 242 -15.38 -4.62 -22.92
N ASP A 243 -14.58 -3.57 -22.73
CA ASP A 243 -13.69 -3.05 -23.78
C ASP A 243 -12.43 -3.92 -23.98
N ILE A 244 -12.19 -4.92 -23.11
CA ILE A 244 -11.07 -5.85 -23.26
C ILE A 244 -11.43 -6.92 -24.30
N PRO A 245 -10.64 -7.09 -25.38
CA PRO A 245 -10.90 -8.11 -26.38
C PRO A 245 -10.82 -9.54 -25.82
N GLU A 246 -11.57 -10.44 -26.44
CA GLU A 246 -11.56 -11.87 -26.16
C GLU A 246 -10.60 -12.61 -27.10
N THR A 247 -9.76 -13.52 -26.58
CA THR A 247 -8.98 -14.42 -27.45
C THR A 247 -9.72 -15.70 -27.83
N GLN A 248 -10.80 -16.06 -27.11
CA GLN A 248 -11.67 -17.20 -27.41
C GLN A 248 -13.12 -16.73 -27.41
N ARG A 249 -13.97 -17.32 -28.27
CA ARG A 249 -15.42 -17.01 -28.30
C ARG A 249 -16.00 -17.37 -26.92
N GLY A 250 -16.43 -16.36 -26.16
CA GLY A 250 -16.92 -16.53 -24.78
C GLY A 250 -18.11 -17.48 -24.72
N ASP A 251 -18.30 -18.12 -23.56
CA ASP A 251 -19.52 -18.87 -23.24
C ASP A 251 -20.71 -17.90 -23.35
N GLU A 252 -21.75 -18.28 -24.08
CA GLU A 252 -22.97 -17.46 -24.27
C GLU A 252 -23.72 -17.20 -22.94
N ASP A 253 -23.35 -17.95 -21.88
CA ASP A 253 -23.90 -17.86 -20.53
C ASP A 253 -23.11 -16.94 -19.56
N GLU A 254 -22.03 -16.27 -20.01
CA GLU A 254 -21.27 -15.37 -19.13
C GLU A 254 -22.01 -14.04 -18.92
N ILE A 255 -22.56 -13.86 -17.70
CA ILE A 255 -23.21 -12.61 -17.30
C ILE A 255 -22.16 -11.52 -17.03
N VAL A 256 -21.89 -10.70 -18.04
CA VAL A 256 -21.10 -9.46 -17.90
C VAL A 256 -22.02 -8.33 -17.44
N VAL A 257 -21.80 -7.83 -16.22
CA VAL A 257 -22.54 -6.68 -15.70
C VAL A 257 -21.90 -5.40 -16.23
N THR A 258 -22.54 -4.77 -17.22
CA THR A 258 -22.11 -3.47 -17.76
C THR A 258 -22.73 -2.34 -16.96
N ALA A 259 -21.91 -1.51 -16.32
CA ALA A 259 -22.37 -0.31 -15.63
C ALA A 259 -21.57 0.92 -16.10
N LYS A 260 -22.19 1.76 -16.94
CA LYS A 260 -21.60 3.04 -17.36
C LYS A 260 -21.64 4.04 -16.19
N SER A 261 -20.52 4.21 -15.50
CA SER A 261 -20.36 5.23 -14.45
C SER A 261 -19.97 6.58 -15.07
N LYS A 262 -20.68 7.65 -14.71
CA LYS A 262 -20.33 9.05 -15.05
C LYS A 262 -19.16 9.62 -14.23
N LYS A 263 -18.64 8.88 -13.24
CA LYS A 263 -17.49 9.31 -12.42
C LYS A 263 -16.18 9.02 -13.13
N LYS A 264 -15.17 9.88 -12.93
CA LYS A 264 -13.80 9.62 -13.39
C LYS A 264 -13.37 8.21 -12.96
N PRO A 265 -12.81 7.40 -13.87
CA PRO A 265 -12.38 6.05 -13.54
C PRO A 265 -11.33 6.09 -12.43
N ASN A 266 -11.52 5.24 -11.42
CA ASN A 266 -10.50 5.03 -10.39
C ASN A 266 -9.56 3.93 -10.89
N TYR A 267 -8.34 4.30 -11.25
CA TYR A 267 -7.34 3.34 -11.71
C TYR A 267 -6.52 2.83 -10.54
N SER A 268 -6.64 1.53 -10.23
CA SER A 268 -5.76 0.91 -9.26
C SER A 268 -5.47 -0.56 -9.56
N MET A 269 -4.30 -0.99 -9.10
CA MET A 269 -3.86 -2.37 -9.12
C MET A 269 -3.04 -2.69 -7.88
N ALA A 270 -2.99 -3.97 -7.51
CA ALA A 270 -2.12 -4.49 -6.46
C ALA A 270 -1.18 -5.54 -7.07
N LEU A 271 0.13 -5.29 -7.00
CA LEU A 271 1.17 -6.21 -7.44
C LEU A 271 1.28 -7.38 -6.47
N GLY A 272 1.21 -8.61 -6.97
CA GLY A 272 1.29 -9.82 -6.15
C GLY A 272 2.72 -10.29 -5.89
N ARG A 273 2.85 -11.37 -5.12
CA ARG A 273 4.14 -12.00 -4.79
C ARG A 273 4.88 -12.52 -6.02
N ALA A 274 4.18 -13.00 -7.05
CA ALA A 274 4.80 -13.46 -8.29
C ALA A 274 5.53 -12.31 -8.99
N TYR A 275 4.94 -11.10 -9.00
CA TYR A 275 5.63 -9.92 -9.48
C TYR A 275 6.85 -9.61 -8.63
N LEU A 276 6.75 -9.67 -7.29
CA LEU A 276 7.89 -9.43 -6.38
C LEU A 276 8.91 -10.60 -6.34
N ASN A 277 8.72 -11.64 -7.14
CA ASN A 277 9.69 -12.72 -7.21
C ASN A 277 11.01 -12.19 -7.78
N GLY A 278 12.12 -12.55 -7.13
CA GLY A 278 13.44 -12.00 -7.44
C GLY A 278 13.77 -10.70 -6.71
N CYS A 279 12.89 -10.19 -5.85
CA CYS A 279 13.19 -9.06 -4.98
C CYS A 279 13.64 -9.50 -3.59
N SER A 280 14.73 -8.93 -3.06
CA SER A 280 15.12 -9.08 -1.65
C SER A 280 14.38 -8.14 -0.72
N SER A 281 13.96 -6.97 -1.22
CA SER A 281 13.30 -5.99 -0.38
C SER A 281 12.29 -5.12 -1.11
N LEU A 282 11.32 -4.63 -0.32
CA LEU A 282 10.39 -3.57 -0.68
C LEU A 282 10.48 -2.49 0.41
N THR A 283 10.89 -1.28 0.02
CA THR A 283 11.15 -0.17 0.94
C THR A 283 10.20 0.99 0.67
N TYR A 284 9.44 1.37 1.68
CA TYR A 284 8.67 2.62 1.70
C TYR A 284 9.51 3.70 2.38
N ASP A 285 9.75 4.79 1.67
CA ASP A 285 10.40 5.99 2.19
C ASP A 285 9.41 7.15 2.10
N PHE A 286 8.78 7.46 3.23
CA PHE A 286 7.68 8.43 3.28
C PHE A 286 8.17 9.86 3.13
N LYS A 287 9.40 10.14 3.58
CA LYS A 287 10.02 11.46 3.47
C LYS A 287 10.42 11.77 2.03
N ALA A 288 11.08 10.83 1.37
CA ALA A 288 11.43 10.95 -0.05
C ALA A 288 10.22 10.77 -0.98
N LYS A 289 9.11 10.24 -0.46
CA LYS A 289 7.91 9.86 -1.22
C LYS A 289 8.23 8.87 -2.33
N LEU A 290 8.95 7.81 -1.98
CA LEU A 290 9.35 6.76 -2.91
C LEU A 290 9.03 5.38 -2.34
N VAL A 291 8.70 4.46 -3.24
CA VAL A 291 8.74 3.03 -2.98
C VAL A 291 9.84 2.43 -3.83
N ARG A 292 10.74 1.67 -3.22
CA ARG A 292 11.89 1.05 -3.87
C ARG A 292 11.81 -0.45 -3.73
N MET A 293 12.14 -1.16 -4.78
CA MET A 293 12.28 -2.61 -4.77
C MET A 293 13.73 -2.93 -5.13
N SER A 294 14.41 -3.74 -4.33
CA SER A 294 15.72 -4.29 -4.70
C SER A 294 15.47 -5.66 -5.30
N CYS A 295 15.68 -5.79 -6.60
CA CYS A 295 15.37 -7.02 -7.34
C CYS A 295 16.42 -7.35 -8.38
N VAL A 296 16.58 -8.62 -8.69
CA VAL A 296 17.26 -9.01 -9.93
C VAL A 296 16.42 -8.55 -11.13
N PRO A 297 17.06 -8.07 -12.21
CA PRO A 297 16.38 -7.80 -13.47
C PRO A 297 15.65 -9.05 -13.99
N ASN A 298 14.49 -8.85 -14.61
CA ASN A 298 13.69 -9.92 -15.21
C ASN A 298 13.81 -9.98 -16.73
#